data_AF-A0A182FVU9-F1
#
_entry.id   AF-A0A182FVU9-F1
#
_cell.length_a   1.000
_cell.length_b   1.000
_cell.length_c   1.000
_cell.angle_alpha   90.00
_cell.angle_beta   90.00
_cell.angle_gamma   90.00
#
_symmetry.space_group_name_H-M   'P 1'
#
loop_
_entity.id
_entity.type
_entity.pdbx_description
1 polymer ?
#
loop_
_entity_poly.entity_id
_entity_poly.type
_entity_poly.pdbx_seq_one_letter_code
_entity_poly.pdbx_strand_id
1 'polypeptide(L)'
;MNQSKKTTVKADRKSIAAGESCAELTEMLSKVQIQQEAIAEHLQKIASSAIVQNSYEYQQLKSLAACLPLFEYPSETFDEWYFKYGAIFREETTPLSDRAKVQLLLSRLGRSELKRCLRYESAENLSFRETISILMSSFAKPKSLTTRRLQYLQLEKEKNEDMSSYSLRVEKAFCAAEMEDIRPNELKCLMFVAGLQSPKEAILQRWLIHLIDETVPELPWSRLQDYYYEGSKKQNPPKLQSEA
;
A
#
# COMPACT_ATOMS: atom_id res chain seq x y z
N MET A 1 59.91 68.09 48.19
CA MET A 1 59.84 66.63 47.97
C MET A 1 58.40 66.18 48.19
N ASN A 2 57.55 66.19 47.16
CA ASN A 2 56.16 65.72 47.25
C ASN A 2 55.62 65.40 45.84
N GLN A 3 56.14 64.33 45.25
CA GLN A 3 55.57 63.67 44.06
C GLN A 3 55.42 62.17 44.40
N SER A 4 54.36 61.76 45.11
CA SER A 4 54.08 60.32 45.26
C SER A 4 52.66 59.96 45.73
N LYS A 5 51.64 60.76 45.39
CA LYS A 5 50.24 60.44 45.77
C LYS A 5 49.18 60.54 44.68
N LYS A 6 49.55 60.87 43.42
CA LYS A 6 48.57 61.06 42.33
C LYS A 6 48.51 59.91 41.31
N THR A 7 49.45 58.96 41.33
CA THR A 7 49.55 57.87 40.35
C THR A 7 48.82 56.59 40.77
N THR A 8 48.64 56.33 42.07
CA THR A 8 48.03 55.08 42.56
C THR A 8 46.50 55.04 42.37
N VAL A 9 45.80 56.17 42.57
CA VAL A 9 44.32 56.22 42.49
C VAL A 9 43.79 56.10 41.05
N LYS A 10 44.61 56.41 40.04
CA LYS A 10 44.20 56.38 38.62
C LYS A 10 44.36 54.98 38.00
N ALA A 11 45.24 54.13 38.54
CA ALA A 11 45.43 52.74 38.12
C ALA A 11 44.31 51.84 38.68
N ASP A 12 43.93 52.03 39.95
CA ASP A 12 42.85 51.25 40.58
C ASP A 12 41.48 51.51 39.96
N ARG A 13 41.12 52.76 39.66
CA ARG A 13 39.83 53.07 39.01
C ARG A 13 39.71 52.51 37.59
N LYS A 14 40.82 52.36 36.86
CA LYS A 14 40.82 51.81 35.49
C LYS A 14 40.74 50.29 35.49
N SER A 15 41.29 49.63 36.52
CA SER A 15 41.18 48.18 36.75
C SER A 15 39.77 47.78 37.19
N ILE A 16 39.15 48.56 38.08
CA ILE A 16 37.78 48.33 38.56
C ILE A 16 36.76 48.51 37.43
N ALA A 17 36.87 49.57 36.61
CA ALA A 17 35.99 49.80 35.47
C ALA A 17 36.13 48.73 34.34
N ALA A 18 37.32 48.15 34.18
CA ALA A 18 37.52 47.04 33.24
C ALA A 18 36.96 45.70 33.76
N GLY A 19 37.01 45.48 35.08
CA GLY A 19 36.39 44.33 35.74
C GLY A 19 34.86 44.38 35.71
N GLU A 20 34.28 45.57 35.91
CA GLU A 20 32.82 45.80 35.79
C GLU A 20 32.33 45.56 34.36
N SER A 21 33.05 46.06 33.35
CA SER A 21 32.71 45.84 31.93
C SER A 21 32.83 44.37 31.48
N CYS A 22 33.80 43.63 32.02
CA CYS A 22 33.97 42.21 31.73
C CYS A 22 32.86 41.36 32.39
N ALA A 23 32.50 41.68 33.63
CA ALA A 23 31.38 41.03 34.32
C ALA A 23 30.05 41.26 33.59
N GLU A 24 29.80 42.49 33.12
CA GLU A 24 28.61 42.82 32.32
C GLU A 24 28.56 42.04 31.00
N LEU A 25 29.68 41.90 30.28
CA LEU A 25 29.74 41.11 29.04
C LEU A 25 29.45 39.62 29.28
N THR A 26 29.91 39.08 30.42
CA THR A 26 29.70 37.67 30.77
C THR A 26 28.24 37.41 31.15
N GLU A 27 27.61 38.36 31.86
CA GLU A 27 26.18 38.31 32.18
C GLU A 27 25.31 38.46 30.92
N MET A 28 25.74 39.28 29.96
CA MET A 28 25.05 39.42 28.68
C MET A 28 25.09 38.11 27.87
N LEU A 29 26.25 37.44 27.84
CA LEU A 29 26.41 36.14 27.18
C LEU A 29 25.53 35.06 27.82
N SER A 30 25.45 35.00 29.15
CA SER A 30 24.59 34.01 29.82
C SER A 30 23.11 34.25 29.55
N LYS A 31 22.66 35.51 29.51
CA LYS A 31 21.28 35.86 29.13
C LYS A 31 20.96 35.45 27.69
N VAL A 32 21.88 35.67 26.74
CA VAL A 32 21.70 35.26 25.34
C VAL A 32 21.63 33.74 25.21
N GLN A 33 22.44 32.99 25.97
CA GLN A 33 22.43 31.53 25.97
C GLN A 33 21.07 30.97 26.47
N ILE A 34 20.58 31.49 27.60
CA ILE A 34 19.28 31.10 28.16
C ILE A 34 18.14 31.43 27.20
N GLN A 35 18.21 32.59 26.51
CA GLN A 35 17.24 32.94 25.47
C GLN A 35 17.29 31.97 24.28
N GLN A 36 18.47 31.52 23.84
CA GLN A 36 18.57 30.53 22.76
C GLN A 36 17.94 29.18 23.15
N GLU A 37 18.20 28.70 24.36
CA GLU A 37 17.59 27.45 24.86
C GLU A 37 16.06 27.56 24.95
N ALA A 38 15.55 28.69 25.44
CA ALA A 38 14.10 28.95 25.49
C ALA A 38 13.47 29.01 24.09
N ILE A 39 14.17 29.59 23.11
CA ILE A 39 13.72 29.60 21.70
C ILE A 39 13.70 28.19 21.13
N ALA A 40 14.74 27.39 21.37
CA ALA A 40 14.81 26.01 20.89
C ALA A 40 13.67 25.14 21.45
N GLU A 41 13.37 25.27 22.74
CA GLU A 41 12.21 24.59 23.35
C GLU A 41 10.88 25.04 22.74
N HIS A 42 10.72 26.35 22.51
CA HIS A 42 9.51 26.87 21.86
C HIS A 42 9.35 26.36 20.44
N LEU A 43 10.44 26.29 19.66
CA LEU A 43 10.44 25.72 18.32
C LEU A 43 10.07 24.24 18.34
N GLN A 44 10.56 23.47 19.32
CA GLN A 44 10.22 22.06 19.45
C GLN A 44 8.75 21.84 19.85
N LYS A 45 8.21 22.68 20.74
CA LYS A 45 6.77 22.68 21.08
C LYS A 45 5.90 23.05 19.88
N ILE A 46 6.31 24.04 19.07
CA ILE A 46 5.60 24.43 17.84
C ILE A 46 5.65 23.29 16.81
N ALA A 47 6.82 22.67 16.60
CA ALA A 47 6.97 21.54 15.68
C ALA A 47 6.10 20.34 16.09
N SER A 48 5.96 20.09 17.39
CA SER A 48 5.15 19.00 17.93
C SER A 48 3.65 19.34 18.03
N SER A 49 3.25 20.56 17.67
CA SER A 49 1.85 20.96 17.71
C SER A 49 1.02 20.27 16.63
N ALA A 50 -0.21 19.90 16.96
CA ALA A 50 -1.12 19.21 16.03
C ALA A 50 -1.35 19.98 14.72
N ILE A 51 -1.32 21.32 14.76
CA ILE A 51 -1.49 22.18 13.59
C ILE A 51 -0.33 21.99 12.61
N VAL A 52 0.91 22.01 13.10
CA VAL A 52 2.12 21.84 12.26
C VAL A 52 2.23 20.40 11.75
N GLN A 53 1.91 19.40 12.58
CA GLN A 53 1.90 18.00 12.17
C GLN A 53 0.87 17.72 11.08
N ASN A 54 -0.37 18.22 11.22
CA ASN A 54 -1.41 18.09 10.20
C ASN A 54 -1.01 18.79 8.88
N SER A 55 -0.33 19.93 8.97
CA SER A 55 0.19 20.63 7.78
C SER A 55 1.27 19.82 7.07
N TYR A 56 2.17 19.17 7.81
CA TYR A 56 3.23 18.33 7.25
C TYR A 56 2.66 17.07 6.60
N GLU A 57 1.72 16.39 7.26
CA GLU A 57 1.04 15.22 6.71
C GLU A 57 0.24 15.56 5.44
N TYR A 58 -0.47 16.70 5.42
CA TYR A 58 -1.16 17.18 4.23
C TYR A 58 -0.19 17.45 3.07
N GLN A 59 0.97 18.03 3.36
CA GLN A 59 1.97 18.34 2.35
C GLN A 59 2.65 17.08 1.80
N GLN A 60 2.89 16.09 2.64
CA GLN A 60 3.33 14.75 2.24
C GLN A 60 2.28 14.03 1.37
N LEU A 61 1.01 14.05 1.79
CA LEU A 61 -0.08 13.49 1.00
C LEU A 61 -0.14 14.14 -0.39
N LYS A 62 -0.03 15.47 -0.44
CA LYS A 62 -0.05 16.21 -1.71
C LYS A 62 1.14 15.85 -2.61
N SER A 63 2.34 15.69 -2.07
CA SER A 63 3.52 15.29 -2.86
C SER A 63 3.40 13.85 -3.36
N LEU A 64 2.95 12.91 -2.52
CA LEU A 64 2.74 11.52 -2.91
C LEU A 64 1.65 11.39 -3.96
N ALA A 65 0.58 12.17 -3.81
CA ALA A 65 -0.50 12.22 -4.77
C ALA A 65 0.01 12.73 -6.13
N ALA A 66 0.95 13.69 -6.16
CA ALA A 66 1.55 14.16 -7.41
C ALA A 66 2.39 13.09 -8.12
N CYS A 67 2.96 12.13 -7.39
CA CYS A 67 3.67 10.97 -7.95
C CYS A 67 2.74 9.91 -8.54
N LEU A 68 1.43 9.96 -8.24
CA LEU A 68 0.44 8.99 -8.65
C LEU A 68 -0.43 9.53 -9.79
N PRO A 69 -0.47 8.85 -10.96
CA PRO A 69 -1.41 9.22 -12.01
C PRO A 69 -2.84 8.90 -11.58
N LEU A 70 -3.80 9.63 -12.14
CA LEU A 70 -5.22 9.36 -11.92
C LEU A 70 -5.58 8.00 -12.52
N PHE A 71 -6.30 7.19 -11.75
CA PHE A 71 -6.86 5.93 -12.22
C PHE A 71 -8.16 6.18 -13.01
N GLU A 72 -8.18 5.73 -14.27
CA GLU A 72 -9.33 5.87 -15.18
C GLU A 72 -9.68 4.53 -15.84
N TYR A 73 -10.88 4.02 -15.54
CA TYR A 73 -11.43 2.82 -16.16
C TYR A 73 -12.34 3.19 -17.36
N PRO A 74 -12.31 2.48 -18.50
CA PRO A 74 -11.65 1.20 -18.78
C PRO A 74 -10.26 1.32 -19.44
N SER A 75 -9.63 2.50 -19.44
CA SER A 75 -8.33 2.69 -20.12
C SER A 75 -7.20 1.87 -19.50
N GLU A 76 -7.24 1.69 -18.19
CA GLU A 76 -6.35 0.81 -17.43
C GLU A 76 -7.17 0.06 -16.38
N THR A 77 -6.81 -1.19 -16.10
CA THR A 77 -7.44 -1.97 -15.04
C THR A 77 -6.79 -1.70 -13.69
N PHE A 78 -7.54 -1.82 -12.60
CA PHE A 78 -7.02 -1.48 -11.28
C PHE A 78 -5.87 -2.38 -10.84
N ASP A 79 -5.84 -3.65 -11.27
CA ASP A 79 -4.72 -4.55 -11.02
C ASP A 79 -3.43 -4.09 -11.72
N GLU A 80 -3.53 -3.58 -12.96
CA GLU A 80 -2.39 -3.02 -13.69
C GLU A 80 -1.87 -1.72 -13.07
N TRP A 81 -2.78 -0.81 -12.74
CA TRP A 81 -2.45 0.46 -12.08
C TRP A 81 -1.81 0.20 -10.71
N TYR A 82 -2.41 -0.68 -9.90
CA TYR A 82 -1.90 -1.00 -8.57
C TYR A 82 -0.59 -1.81 -8.62
N PHE A 83 -0.35 -2.59 -9.67
CA PHE A 83 0.95 -3.22 -9.89
C PHE A 83 2.06 -2.19 -10.12
N LYS A 84 1.80 -1.16 -10.94
CA LYS A 84 2.77 -0.09 -11.26
C LYS A 84 3.04 0.83 -10.06
N TYR A 85 2.00 1.22 -9.34
CA TYR A 85 2.08 2.30 -8.34
C TYR A 85 1.89 1.83 -6.90
N GLY A 86 1.53 0.56 -6.67
CA GLY A 86 1.28 0.00 -5.35
C GLY A 86 2.52 -0.02 -4.43
N ALA A 87 3.73 0.09 -4.99
CA ALA A 87 4.96 0.21 -4.19
C ALA A 87 4.98 1.51 -3.36
N ILE A 88 4.46 2.61 -3.89
CA ILE A 88 4.35 3.90 -3.19
C ILE A 88 3.51 3.73 -1.91
N PHE A 89 2.41 2.99 -2.00
CA PHE A 89 1.58 2.68 -0.83
C PHE A 89 2.25 1.74 0.18
N ARG A 90 3.17 0.87 -0.25
CA ARG A 90 3.87 -0.05 0.66
C ARG A 90 5.09 0.58 1.33
N GLU A 91 5.81 1.44 0.60
CA GLU A 91 7.12 1.94 1.00
C GLU A 91 7.00 3.37 1.53
N GLU A 92 6.43 4.29 0.75
CA GLU A 92 6.43 5.73 1.05
C GLU A 92 5.31 6.16 1.99
N THR A 93 4.23 5.38 2.09
CA THR A 93 3.11 5.66 3.01
C THR A 93 3.19 4.91 4.34
N THR A 94 4.28 4.18 4.62
CA THR A 94 4.47 3.49 5.92
C THR A 94 4.20 4.36 7.15
N PRO A 95 4.64 5.64 7.23
CA PRO A 95 4.36 6.49 8.39
C PRO A 95 2.92 7.02 8.45
N LEU A 96 2.13 6.88 7.37
CA LEU A 96 0.78 7.43 7.29
C LEU A 96 -0.25 6.53 7.98
N SER A 97 -1.25 7.18 8.59
CA SER A 97 -2.42 6.50 9.13
C SER A 97 -3.22 5.77 8.04
N ASP A 98 -3.97 4.73 8.41
CA ASP A 98 -4.80 3.98 7.46
C ASP A 98 -5.81 4.90 6.74
N ARG A 99 -6.40 5.85 7.48
CA ARG A 99 -7.28 6.90 6.93
C ARG A 99 -6.58 7.75 5.88
N ALA A 100 -5.35 8.18 6.12
CA ALA A 100 -4.58 8.98 5.17
C ALA A 100 -4.27 8.19 3.89
N LYS A 101 -3.99 6.88 3.99
CA LYS A 101 -3.78 5.99 2.84
C LYS A 101 -5.05 5.83 2.01
N VAL A 102 -6.20 5.65 2.66
CA VAL A 102 -7.52 5.58 2.00
C VAL A 102 -7.80 6.90 1.29
N GLN A 103 -7.61 8.04 1.95
CA GLN A 103 -7.80 9.35 1.33
C GLN A 103 -6.87 9.57 0.12
N LEU A 104 -5.60 9.18 0.22
CA LEU A 104 -4.66 9.25 -0.90
C LEU A 104 -5.16 8.41 -2.08
N LEU A 105 -5.55 7.16 -1.84
CA LEU A 105 -6.04 6.25 -2.88
C LEU A 105 -7.32 6.79 -3.54
N LEU A 106 -8.32 7.20 -2.74
CA LEU A 106 -9.57 7.77 -3.24
C LEU A 106 -9.35 9.08 -4.00
N SER A 107 -8.36 9.89 -3.61
CA SER A 107 -8.01 11.14 -4.31
C SER A 107 -7.44 10.90 -5.71
N ARG A 108 -6.98 9.67 -5.98
CA ARG A 108 -6.40 9.25 -7.26
C ARG A 108 -7.36 8.41 -8.09
N LEU A 109 -8.62 8.28 -7.71
CA LEU A 109 -9.66 7.68 -8.54
C LEU A 109 -10.35 8.74 -9.40
N GLY A 110 -10.66 8.38 -10.65
CA GLY A 110 -11.54 9.18 -11.50
C GLY A 110 -12.94 9.35 -10.89
N ARG A 111 -13.71 10.31 -11.40
CA ARG A 111 -15.01 10.69 -10.82
C ARG A 111 -16.01 9.54 -10.84
N SER A 112 -16.04 8.75 -11.91
CA SER A 112 -16.90 7.57 -12.05
C SER A 112 -16.50 6.46 -11.09
N GLU A 113 -15.20 6.26 -10.92
CA GLU A 113 -14.59 5.18 -10.14
C GLU A 113 -14.79 5.45 -8.65
N LEU A 114 -14.52 6.68 -8.21
CA LEU A 114 -14.80 7.16 -6.86
C LEU A 114 -16.27 6.98 -6.50
N LYS A 115 -17.18 7.42 -7.39
CA LYS A 115 -18.63 7.27 -7.18
C LYS A 115 -19.02 5.81 -7.01
N ARG A 116 -18.39 4.88 -7.75
CA ARG A 116 -18.70 3.44 -7.66
C ARG A 116 -18.12 2.82 -6.40
N CYS A 117 -16.92 3.20 -5.99
CA CYS A 117 -16.29 2.75 -4.75
C CYS A 117 -17.14 3.15 -3.52
N LEU A 118 -17.60 4.40 -3.47
CA LEU A 118 -18.40 4.94 -2.36
C LEU A 118 -19.87 4.50 -2.36
N ARG A 119 -20.30 3.64 -3.31
CA ARG A 119 -21.64 3.02 -3.23
C ARG A 119 -21.75 2.01 -2.09
N TYR A 120 -20.63 1.41 -1.71
CA TYR A 120 -20.61 0.33 -0.73
C TYR A 120 -20.52 0.86 0.70
N GLU A 121 -19.68 1.87 0.96
CA GLU A 121 -19.54 2.54 2.27
C GLU A 121 -19.01 3.98 2.14
N SER A 122 -19.10 4.75 3.23
CA SER A 122 -18.47 6.07 3.36
C SER A 122 -16.95 5.95 3.47
N ALA A 123 -16.22 6.89 2.88
CA ALA A 123 -14.76 6.96 2.89
C ALA A 123 -14.15 6.96 4.31
N GLU A 124 -14.92 7.31 5.33
CA GLU A 124 -14.47 7.37 6.73
C GLU A 124 -14.51 6.01 7.45
N ASN A 125 -15.27 5.04 6.93
CA ASN A 125 -15.43 3.72 7.53
C ASN A 125 -14.57 2.64 6.87
N LEU A 126 -14.08 2.89 5.66
CA LEU A 126 -13.28 1.94 4.91
C LEU A 126 -11.85 1.88 5.45
N SER A 127 -11.36 0.66 5.68
CA SER A 127 -9.92 0.44 5.81
C SER A 127 -9.21 0.46 4.46
N PHE A 128 -7.90 0.65 4.47
CA PHE A 128 -7.09 0.59 3.25
C PHE A 128 -7.21 -0.76 2.53
N ARG A 129 -7.23 -1.85 3.31
CA ARG A 129 -7.37 -3.22 2.78
C ARG A 129 -8.73 -3.43 2.10
N GLU A 130 -9.81 -2.98 2.74
CA GLU A 130 -11.16 -3.08 2.17
C GLU A 130 -11.30 -2.25 0.90
N THR A 131 -10.74 -1.04 0.91
CA THR A 131 -10.74 -0.15 -0.27
C THR A 131 -10.07 -0.82 -1.48
N ILE A 132 -8.89 -1.43 -1.27
CA ILE A 132 -8.21 -2.19 -2.33
C ILE A 132 -9.08 -3.36 -2.81
N SER A 133 -9.72 -4.09 -1.89
CA SER A 133 -10.59 -5.22 -2.23
C SER A 133 -11.79 -4.80 -3.09
N ILE A 134 -12.45 -3.69 -2.74
CA ILE A 134 -13.55 -3.11 -3.52
C ILE A 134 -13.09 -2.70 -4.92
N LEU A 135 -11.94 -2.03 -5.02
CA LEU A 135 -11.41 -1.58 -6.31
C LEU A 135 -10.96 -2.75 -7.18
N MET A 136 -10.31 -3.77 -6.60
CA MET A 136 -9.96 -5.01 -7.30
C MET A 136 -11.20 -5.74 -7.82
N SER A 137 -12.24 -5.87 -7.01
CA SER A 137 -13.47 -6.55 -7.44
C SER A 137 -14.26 -5.78 -8.51
N SER A 138 -14.16 -4.44 -8.51
CA SER A 138 -14.95 -3.58 -9.40
C SER A 138 -14.23 -3.25 -10.72
N PHE A 139 -12.91 -3.21 -10.72
CA PHE A 139 -12.12 -2.60 -11.79
C PHE A 139 -10.88 -3.39 -12.21
N ALA A 140 -10.57 -4.52 -11.58
CA ALA A 140 -9.54 -5.41 -12.11
C ALA A 140 -10.01 -6.10 -13.40
N LYS A 141 -9.06 -6.69 -14.14
CA LYS A 141 -9.39 -7.60 -15.23
C LYS A 141 -10.43 -8.63 -14.77
N PRO A 142 -11.51 -8.85 -15.54
CA PRO A 142 -12.44 -9.91 -15.25
C PRO A 142 -11.68 -11.22 -15.12
N LYS A 143 -11.91 -11.96 -14.03
CA LYS A 143 -11.34 -13.29 -13.88
C LYS A 143 -11.79 -14.16 -15.05
N SER A 144 -10.85 -14.91 -15.63
CA SER A 144 -11.18 -15.89 -16.67
C SER A 144 -12.25 -16.87 -16.16
N LEU A 145 -12.99 -17.48 -17.08
CA LEU A 145 -14.04 -18.44 -16.70
C LEU A 145 -13.43 -19.62 -15.92
N THR A 146 -12.27 -20.12 -16.33
CA THR A 146 -11.48 -21.13 -15.59
C THR A 146 -11.18 -20.68 -14.17
N THR A 147 -10.73 -19.43 -13.98
CA THR A 147 -10.43 -18.89 -12.65
C THR A 147 -11.69 -18.81 -11.77
N ARG A 148 -12.82 -18.35 -12.33
CA ARG A 148 -14.10 -18.29 -11.61
C ARG A 148 -14.56 -19.69 -11.20
N ARG A 149 -14.46 -20.68 -12.10
CA ARG A 149 -14.77 -22.09 -11.84
C ARG A 149 -13.87 -22.72 -10.78
N LEU A 150 -12.56 -22.46 -10.82
CA LEU A 150 -11.64 -22.94 -9.77
C LEU A 150 -11.97 -22.36 -8.40
N GLN A 151 -12.31 -21.07 -8.33
CA GLN A 151 -12.71 -20.45 -7.06
C GLN A 151 -14.00 -21.03 -6.50
N TYR A 152 -14.96 -21.38 -7.37
CA TYR A 152 -16.16 -22.10 -6.95
C TYR A 152 -15.82 -23.47 -6.36
N LEU A 153 -14.91 -24.23 -7.00
CA LEU A 153 -14.50 -25.55 -6.51
C LEU A 153 -13.71 -25.51 -5.19
N GLN A 154 -13.03 -24.40 -4.91
CA GLN A 154 -12.27 -24.18 -3.68
C GLN A 154 -13.07 -23.40 -2.61
N LEU A 155 -14.37 -23.19 -2.84
CA LEU A 155 -15.21 -22.42 -1.95
C LEU A 155 -15.44 -23.21 -0.65
N GLU A 156 -14.90 -22.71 0.46
CA GLU A 156 -15.08 -23.29 1.79
C GLU A 156 -15.89 -22.35 2.68
N LYS A 157 -16.66 -22.91 3.61
CA LYS A 157 -17.39 -22.16 4.64
C LYS A 157 -16.40 -21.52 5.61
N GLU A 158 -16.58 -20.23 5.91
CA GLU A 158 -15.72 -19.57 6.88
C GLU A 158 -16.07 -19.97 8.33
N LYS A 159 -15.07 -19.87 9.23
CA LYS A 159 -15.20 -20.31 10.64
C LYS A 159 -16.38 -19.67 11.38
N ASN A 160 -16.65 -18.39 11.10
CA ASN A 160 -17.67 -17.59 11.79
C ASN A 160 -18.86 -17.21 10.89
N GLU A 161 -18.97 -17.79 9.70
CA GLU A 161 -20.05 -17.49 8.74
C GLU A 161 -21.29 -18.32 9.07
N ASP A 162 -22.46 -17.68 9.03
CA ASP A 162 -23.75 -18.35 9.20
C ASP A 162 -24.16 -19.11 7.92
N MET A 163 -25.04 -20.11 8.07
CA MET A 163 -25.43 -20.98 6.94
C MET A 163 -26.19 -20.24 5.83
N SER A 164 -26.93 -19.17 6.17
CA SER A 164 -27.69 -18.40 5.17
C SER A 164 -26.74 -17.58 4.30
N SER A 165 -25.76 -16.92 4.91
CA SER A 165 -24.70 -16.19 4.19
C SER A 165 -23.86 -17.13 3.34
N TYR A 166 -23.49 -18.31 3.87
CA TYR A 166 -22.75 -19.31 3.11
C TYR A 166 -23.54 -19.82 1.90
N SER A 167 -24.81 -20.18 2.07
CA SER A 167 -25.68 -20.63 0.98
C SER A 167 -25.79 -19.58 -0.13
N LEU A 168 -26.00 -18.32 0.25
CA LEU A 168 -26.06 -17.21 -0.71
C LEU A 168 -24.73 -17.01 -1.45
N ARG A 169 -23.59 -17.20 -0.77
CA ARG A 169 -22.26 -17.10 -1.37
C ARG A 169 -22.01 -18.25 -2.36
N VAL A 170 -22.43 -19.47 -2.03
CA VAL A 170 -22.37 -20.64 -2.93
C VAL A 170 -23.18 -20.36 -4.20
N GLU A 171 -24.43 -19.91 -4.06
CA GLU A 171 -25.31 -19.64 -5.21
C GLU A 171 -24.75 -18.54 -6.13
N LYS A 172 -24.27 -17.44 -5.54
CA LYS A 172 -23.62 -16.36 -6.29
C LYS A 172 -22.39 -16.84 -7.04
N ALA A 173 -21.57 -17.68 -6.40
CA ALA A 173 -20.37 -18.23 -7.00
C ALA A 173 -20.71 -19.24 -8.11
N PHE A 174 -21.77 -20.04 -7.95
CA PHE A 174 -22.26 -20.98 -8.98
C PHE A 174 -22.65 -20.24 -10.26
N CYS A 175 -23.47 -19.20 -10.14
CA CYS A 175 -23.88 -18.35 -11.26
C CYS A 175 -22.69 -17.62 -11.88
N ALA A 176 -21.81 -17.03 -11.05
CA ALA A 176 -20.63 -16.31 -11.54
C ALA A 176 -19.63 -17.23 -12.26
N ALA A 177 -19.58 -18.52 -11.93
CA ALA A 177 -18.70 -19.50 -12.57
C ALA A 177 -19.35 -20.24 -13.75
N GLU A 178 -20.61 -19.91 -14.08
CA GLU A 178 -21.36 -20.55 -15.17
C GLU A 178 -21.28 -22.09 -15.05
N MET A 179 -21.49 -22.59 -13.84
CA MET A 179 -21.32 -24.01 -13.50
C MET A 179 -22.42 -24.90 -14.10
N GLU A 180 -23.53 -24.32 -14.55
CA GLU A 180 -24.61 -25.04 -15.24
C GLU A 180 -24.14 -25.67 -16.57
N ASP A 181 -23.22 -24.99 -17.27
CA ASP A 181 -22.72 -25.39 -18.60
C ASP A 181 -21.39 -26.16 -18.56
N ILE A 182 -20.94 -26.58 -17.39
CA ILE A 182 -19.64 -27.24 -17.24
C ILE A 182 -19.65 -28.65 -17.86
N ARG A 183 -18.68 -28.92 -18.74
CA ARG A 183 -18.55 -30.25 -19.35
C ARG A 183 -17.80 -31.21 -18.43
N PRO A 184 -18.06 -32.53 -18.49
CA PRO A 184 -17.40 -33.51 -17.62
C PRO A 184 -15.88 -33.53 -17.74
N ASN A 185 -15.34 -33.31 -18.94
CA ASN A 185 -13.90 -33.29 -19.17
C ASN A 185 -13.27 -32.01 -18.59
N GLU A 186 -13.88 -30.86 -18.83
CA GLU A 186 -13.51 -29.60 -18.19
C GLU A 186 -13.53 -29.69 -16.66
N LEU A 187 -14.57 -30.28 -16.06
CA LEU A 187 -14.64 -30.48 -14.62
C LEU A 187 -13.47 -31.33 -14.10
N LYS A 188 -13.07 -32.40 -14.80
CA LYS A 188 -11.89 -33.21 -14.43
C LYS A 188 -10.60 -32.37 -14.44
N CYS A 189 -10.41 -31.57 -15.49
CA CYS A 189 -9.26 -30.68 -15.60
C CYS A 189 -9.21 -29.68 -14.44
N LEU A 190 -10.35 -29.04 -14.14
CA LEU A 190 -10.47 -28.07 -13.05
C LEU A 190 -10.24 -28.71 -11.68
N MET A 191 -10.84 -29.87 -11.41
CA MET A 191 -10.65 -30.60 -10.15
C MET A 191 -9.18 -30.96 -9.91
N PHE A 192 -8.47 -31.38 -10.94
CA PHE A 192 -7.06 -31.69 -10.84
C PHE A 192 -6.21 -30.46 -10.53
N VAL A 193 -6.41 -29.38 -11.27
CA VAL A 193 -5.69 -28.12 -11.05
C VAL A 193 -6.02 -27.54 -9.67
N ALA A 194 -7.27 -27.62 -9.23
CA ALA A 194 -7.69 -27.17 -7.90
C ALA A 194 -7.00 -27.93 -6.76
N GLY A 195 -6.63 -29.20 -6.98
CA GLY A 195 -5.91 -30.04 -6.04
C GLY A 195 -4.42 -29.74 -5.89
N LEU A 196 -3.82 -28.98 -6.81
CA LEU A 196 -2.40 -28.60 -6.77
C LEU A 196 -2.14 -27.45 -5.78
N GLN A 197 -2.31 -27.70 -4.48
CA GLN A 197 -2.23 -26.67 -3.44
C GLN A 197 -0.84 -26.52 -2.82
N SER A 198 0.11 -27.40 -3.14
CA SER A 198 1.43 -27.34 -2.53
C SER A 198 2.23 -26.15 -3.07
N PRO A 199 3.05 -25.46 -2.24
CA PRO A 199 3.89 -24.36 -2.70
C PRO A 199 4.86 -24.74 -3.83
N LYS A 200 5.23 -26.03 -3.91
CA LYS A 200 6.12 -26.57 -4.95
C LYS A 200 5.44 -26.62 -6.33
N GLU A 201 4.11 -26.73 -6.35
CA GLU A 201 3.31 -26.85 -7.56
C GLU A 201 2.65 -25.53 -7.98
N ALA A 202 2.73 -24.47 -7.18
CA ALA A 202 2.05 -23.20 -7.44
C ALA A 202 2.39 -22.58 -8.82
N ILE A 203 3.64 -22.70 -9.26
CA ILE A 203 4.06 -22.24 -10.60
C ILE A 203 3.42 -23.09 -11.69
N LEU A 204 3.44 -24.43 -11.53
CA LEU A 204 2.86 -25.36 -12.48
C LEU A 204 1.34 -25.23 -12.55
N GLN A 205 0.67 -25.06 -11.40
CA GLN A 205 -0.75 -24.80 -11.31
C GLN A 205 -1.13 -23.54 -12.11
N ARG A 206 -0.42 -22.43 -11.89
CA ARG A 206 -0.67 -21.18 -12.64
C ARG A 206 -0.52 -21.37 -14.14
N TRP A 207 0.50 -22.12 -14.56
CA TRP A 207 0.72 -22.43 -15.97
C TRP A 207 -0.41 -23.29 -16.56
N LEU A 208 -0.88 -24.32 -15.84
CA LEU A 208 -2.00 -25.15 -16.28
C LEU A 208 -3.31 -24.35 -16.38
N ILE A 209 -3.56 -23.41 -15.45
CA ILE A 209 -4.72 -22.50 -15.53
C ILE A 209 -4.67 -21.69 -16.82
N HIS A 210 -3.52 -21.08 -17.11
CA HIS A 210 -3.33 -20.29 -18.31
C HIS A 210 -3.48 -21.15 -19.58
N LEU A 211 -2.97 -22.38 -19.58
CA LEU A 211 -3.13 -23.31 -20.69
C LEU A 211 -4.60 -23.65 -20.94
N ILE A 212 -5.40 -23.87 -19.89
CA ILE A 212 -6.84 -24.13 -20.03
C ILE A 212 -7.55 -22.90 -20.61
N ASP A 213 -7.17 -21.69 -20.20
CA ASP A 213 -7.76 -20.44 -20.70
C ASP A 213 -7.46 -20.18 -22.18
N GLU A 214 -6.28 -20.56 -22.68
CA GLU A 214 -5.87 -20.31 -24.07
C GLU A 214 -6.33 -21.40 -25.05
N THR A 215 -6.70 -22.60 -24.59
CA THR A 215 -6.96 -23.73 -25.49
C THR A 215 -8.39 -23.70 -26.07
N VAL A 216 -8.50 -23.50 -27.39
CA VAL A 216 -9.76 -23.60 -28.15
C VAL A 216 -9.65 -24.67 -29.26
N PRO A 217 -10.57 -25.65 -29.37
CA PRO A 217 -11.60 -26.05 -28.40
C PRO A 217 -11.04 -26.97 -27.30
N GLU A 218 -11.70 -26.96 -26.14
CA GLU A 218 -11.46 -27.71 -24.89
C GLU A 218 -10.21 -28.63 -24.79
N LEU A 219 -9.38 -28.37 -23.78
CA LEU A 219 -8.25 -29.22 -23.45
C LEU A 219 -8.71 -30.61 -22.94
N PRO A 220 -8.35 -31.72 -23.62
CA PRO A 220 -8.65 -33.07 -23.13
C PRO A 220 -7.93 -33.37 -21.82
N TRP A 221 -8.62 -34.06 -20.91
CA TRP A 221 -8.09 -34.49 -19.62
C TRP A 221 -6.75 -35.23 -19.73
N SER A 222 -6.64 -36.16 -20.68
CA SER A 222 -5.41 -36.92 -20.93
C SER A 222 -4.22 -36.01 -21.24
N ARG A 223 -4.45 -34.99 -22.07
CA ARG A 223 -3.41 -34.05 -22.49
C ARG A 223 -2.96 -33.15 -21.34
N LEU A 224 -3.89 -32.73 -20.47
CA LEU A 224 -3.54 -31.99 -19.24
C LEU A 224 -2.63 -32.83 -18.32
N GLN A 225 -2.92 -34.12 -18.17
CA GLN A 225 -2.08 -35.03 -17.37
C GLN A 225 -0.67 -35.13 -17.94
N ASP A 226 -0.55 -35.29 -19.26
CA ASP A 226 0.75 -35.33 -19.94
C ASP A 226 1.55 -34.05 -19.69
N TYR A 227 0.91 -32.90 -19.83
CA TYR A 227 1.53 -31.59 -19.55
C TYR A 227 2.01 -31.45 -18.11
N TYR A 228 1.24 -31.97 -17.15
CA TYR A 228 1.66 -32.01 -15.75
C TYR A 228 2.91 -32.91 -15.55
N TYR A 229 2.93 -34.11 -16.13
CA TYR A 229 4.07 -35.02 -16.02
C TYR A 229 5.33 -34.49 -16.71
N GLU A 230 5.19 -33.80 -17.84
CA GLU A 230 6.29 -33.14 -18.53
C GLU A 230 6.82 -31.93 -17.74
N GLY A 231 5.92 -31.10 -17.21
CA GLY A 231 6.26 -29.91 -16.44
C GLY A 231 6.93 -30.24 -15.10
N SER A 232 6.44 -31.29 -14.41
CA SER A 232 7.01 -31.75 -13.14
C SER A 232 8.42 -32.33 -13.28
N LYS A 233 8.75 -32.97 -14.41
CA LYS A 233 10.10 -33.50 -14.68
C LYS A 233 11.15 -32.42 -14.97
N LYS A 234 10.74 -31.28 -15.52
CA LYS A 234 11.66 -30.24 -16.00
C LYS A 234 12.04 -29.18 -14.96
N GLN A 235 11.45 -29.21 -13.75
CA GLN A 235 11.55 -28.12 -12.74
C GLN A 235 11.28 -26.70 -13.31
N ASN A 236 10.67 -26.61 -14.50
CA ASN A 236 10.28 -25.36 -15.16
C ASN A 236 9.30 -25.70 -16.29
N PRO A 237 8.13 -25.05 -16.39
CA PRO A 237 7.18 -25.31 -17.47
C PRO A 237 7.82 -25.00 -18.84
N PRO A 238 7.52 -25.79 -19.88
CA PRO A 238 7.97 -25.47 -21.23
C PRO A 238 7.44 -24.09 -21.64
N LYS A 239 8.32 -23.23 -22.17
CA LYS A 239 7.91 -21.93 -22.72
C LYS A 239 6.83 -22.19 -23.76
N LEU A 240 5.64 -21.61 -23.57
CA LEU A 240 4.62 -21.53 -24.62
C LEU A 240 5.26 -20.81 -25.79
N GLN A 241 5.61 -21.56 -26.84
CA GLN A 241 5.97 -20.96 -28.11
C GLN A 241 4.69 -20.38 -28.67
N SER A 242 4.64 -19.05 -28.75
CA SER A 242 3.72 -18.33 -29.62
C SER A 242 4.09 -18.71 -31.05
N GLU A 243 3.46 -19.74 -31.60
CA GLU A 243 3.45 -19.91 -33.05
C GLU A 243 2.41 -18.95 -33.63
N ALA A 244 2.86 -18.26 -34.68
CA ALA A 244 2.23 -17.13 -35.36
C ALA A 244 0.96 -17.49 -36.13
#